data_AF-A0A9E3MVJ8-F1
#
_entry.id   AF-A0A9E3MVJ8-F1
#
_cell.length_a   1.000
_cell.length_b   1.000
_cell.length_c   1.000
_cell.angle_alpha   90.00
_cell.angle_beta   90.00
_cell.angle_gamma   90.00
#
_symmetry.space_group_name_H-M   'P 1'
#
loop_
_entity.id
_entity.type
_entity.pdbx_description
1 polymer ?
#
loop_
_entity_poly.entity_id
_entity_poly.type
_entity_poly.pdbx_seq_one_letter_code
_entity_poly.pdbx_strand_id
1 'polypeptide(L)'
;ARPYYYGVRFENGLKAEMTPTDHAAALRFTYPGDDASVLFDNVTDQAGLTLDKDAGVITGYSDVKSGLSTGATRLFVYGVFDKPVKDGSAAGVKGYLRFDAGADRTVTLRLATSLISLDQAKDNLRQEIPDGTSFEKVRDRARGQWDRLLGKVEVEGATQDQLTTLYSSLYRLYLYPNSGFEKVGSTYRYASPFSPMPGPDTPTHTGAKIVDGKVYVNNGFWDTYRTTWPAYSLLTPSQAGEMVDGFVQQYKDGGWTSRWSSPGYADLMTGTSSDVAFADAYVKGVDFDAKSAYDAALKNATVAPPSSGVGRKGMETSPFLGYTSTDTHEGLSWALEGYLNDYGIARMGQALYAKTGEKRYKEESEYFLNRARDYVNLFDTKAGFFQGRDSKGNWRVQSSSYDPRVWGYDYTETNGWGYAFTAPQDSRGLANLYGGRSGLAEKLDEYFATPETASPDFVGSYGGVIHEMTEARDVRMGMYGHSNQVAHHVNYMYDAAGQPWKTQRNVREVLSR
;
A
#
# COMPACT_ATOMS: atom_id res chain seq x y z
N ALA A 1 -1.35 -18.83 14.97
CA ALA A 1 -0.48 -17.98 14.13
C ALA A 1 -0.06 -16.73 14.91
N ARG A 2 1.17 -16.26 14.74
CA ARG A 2 1.74 -15.02 15.29
C ARG A 2 2.63 -14.35 14.23
N PRO A 3 2.87 -13.04 14.28
CA PRO A 3 3.72 -12.33 13.32
C PRO A 3 5.14 -12.92 13.17
N TYR A 4 5.68 -13.49 14.25
CA TYR A 4 7.02 -14.06 14.31
C TYR A 4 7.04 -15.60 14.26
N TYR A 5 5.87 -16.26 14.20
CA TYR A 5 5.78 -17.72 14.26
C TYR A 5 4.44 -18.23 13.72
N TYR A 6 4.51 -19.18 12.80
CA TYR A 6 3.37 -20.01 12.43
C TYR A 6 3.67 -21.47 12.75
N GLY A 7 2.66 -22.18 13.24
CA GLY A 7 2.76 -23.59 13.59
C GLY A 7 1.41 -24.26 13.43
N VAL A 8 1.41 -25.44 12.83
CA VAL A 8 0.22 -26.26 12.60
C VAL A 8 0.55 -27.73 12.86
N ARG A 9 -0.40 -28.45 13.44
CA ARG A 9 -0.37 -29.92 13.51
C ARG A 9 -1.47 -30.45 12.60
N PHE A 10 -1.08 -31.28 11.65
CA PHE A 10 -2.00 -31.93 10.73
C PHE A 10 -2.63 -33.17 11.38
N GLU A 11 -3.75 -33.62 10.82
CA GLU A 11 -4.50 -34.79 11.30
C GLU A 11 -3.67 -36.08 11.27
N ASN A 12 -2.75 -36.20 10.30
CA ASN A 12 -1.82 -37.32 10.20
C ASN A 12 -0.70 -37.28 11.26
N GLY A 13 -0.68 -36.28 12.14
CA GLY A 13 0.30 -36.11 13.22
C GLY A 13 1.53 -35.27 12.86
N LEU A 14 1.77 -34.97 11.57
CA LEU A 14 2.84 -34.08 11.13
C LEU A 14 2.69 -32.71 11.79
N LYS A 15 3.78 -32.16 12.30
CA LYS A 15 3.84 -30.77 12.77
C LYS A 15 4.73 -29.96 11.83
N ALA A 16 4.23 -28.84 11.32
CA ALA A 16 5.01 -27.89 10.53
C ALA A 16 5.04 -26.54 11.23
N GLU A 17 6.23 -25.94 11.28
CA GLU A 17 6.48 -24.67 11.94
C GLU A 17 7.35 -23.79 11.06
N MET A 18 7.15 -22.47 11.11
CA MET A 18 8.01 -21.50 10.42
C MET A 18 8.22 -20.24 11.26
N THR A 19 9.41 -19.65 11.11
CA THR A 19 9.75 -18.34 11.65
C THR A 19 10.56 -17.53 10.62
N PRO A 20 10.21 -16.26 10.37
CA PRO A 20 10.84 -15.46 9.33
C PRO A 20 12.02 -14.62 9.86
N THR A 21 12.82 -14.13 8.92
CA THR A 21 13.66 -12.93 8.98
C THR A 21 13.22 -12.00 7.82
N ASP A 22 14.06 -11.07 7.35
CA ASP A 22 13.69 -10.11 6.29
C ASP A 22 13.63 -10.80 4.91
N HIS A 23 14.68 -11.57 4.55
CA HIS A 23 14.79 -12.29 3.28
C HIS A 23 14.93 -13.81 3.44
N ALA A 24 14.78 -14.33 4.65
CA ALA A 24 14.93 -15.75 4.96
C ALA A 24 13.88 -16.27 5.95
N ALA A 25 13.83 -17.58 6.11
CA ALA A 25 12.99 -18.26 7.09
C ALA A 25 13.63 -19.58 7.54
N ALA A 26 13.35 -19.98 8.77
CA ALA A 26 13.58 -21.34 9.23
C ALA A 26 12.23 -22.07 9.26
N LEU A 27 12.16 -23.20 8.55
CA LEU A 27 11.02 -24.11 8.55
C LEU A 27 11.41 -25.38 9.28
N ARG A 28 10.52 -25.90 10.14
CA ARG A 28 10.76 -27.11 10.92
C ARG A 28 9.59 -28.07 10.78
N PHE A 29 9.90 -29.31 10.44
CA PHE A 29 8.94 -30.39 10.25
C PHE A 29 9.22 -31.49 11.26
N THR A 30 8.24 -31.86 12.08
CA THR A 30 8.34 -33.01 13.00
C THR A 30 7.38 -34.10 12.56
N TYR A 31 7.93 -35.23 12.13
CA TYR A 31 7.19 -36.32 11.48
C TYR A 31 6.64 -37.33 12.50
N PRO A 32 5.45 -37.90 12.24
CA PRO A 32 4.84 -38.91 13.11
C PRO A 32 5.54 -40.28 13.05
N GLY A 33 6.31 -40.52 11.99
CA GLY A 33 7.04 -41.77 11.74
C GLY A 33 8.35 -41.49 11.00
N ASP A 34 8.93 -42.54 10.43
CA ASP A 34 10.28 -42.47 9.85
C ASP A 34 10.28 -42.03 8.37
N ASP A 35 9.10 -41.90 7.75
CA ASP A 35 8.93 -41.30 6.42
C ASP A 35 8.97 -39.76 6.53
N ALA A 36 10.19 -39.23 6.56
CA ALA A 36 10.46 -37.80 6.61
C ALA A 36 10.73 -37.27 5.20
N SER A 37 9.69 -36.70 4.57
CA SER A 37 9.74 -36.19 3.20
C SER A 37 9.35 -34.71 3.12
N VAL A 38 10.04 -33.93 2.30
CA VAL A 38 9.67 -32.55 1.93
C VAL A 38 9.45 -32.50 0.42
N LEU A 39 8.32 -31.92 0.00
CA LEU A 39 7.97 -31.73 -1.41
C LEU A 39 8.19 -30.28 -1.84
N PHE A 40 8.58 -30.11 -3.09
CA PHE A 40 8.75 -28.83 -3.76
C PHE A 40 7.82 -28.78 -4.96
N ASP A 41 7.05 -27.70 -5.05
CA ASP A 41 6.10 -27.48 -6.12
C ASP A 41 6.09 -25.99 -6.51
N ASN A 42 6.16 -25.73 -7.81
CA ASN A 42 5.87 -24.43 -8.38
C ASN A 42 4.58 -24.57 -9.21
N VAL A 43 3.46 -24.16 -8.61
CA VAL A 43 2.08 -24.46 -9.04
C VAL A 43 1.80 -24.25 -10.54
N THR A 44 2.45 -23.27 -11.18
CA THR A 44 2.21 -22.92 -12.60
C THR A 44 3.37 -23.29 -13.53
N ASP A 45 4.31 -24.12 -13.07
CA ASP A 45 5.45 -24.62 -13.83
C ASP A 45 6.38 -23.52 -14.42
N GLN A 46 6.42 -22.34 -13.77
CA GLN A 46 7.22 -21.17 -14.17
C GLN A 46 8.40 -20.96 -13.21
N ALA A 47 9.33 -21.90 -13.23
CA ALA A 47 10.42 -21.97 -12.27
C ALA A 47 11.61 -22.79 -12.78
N GLY A 48 12.69 -22.81 -11.99
CA GLY A 48 13.72 -23.83 -12.04
C GLY A 48 13.91 -24.44 -10.65
N LEU A 49 14.22 -25.73 -10.59
CA LEU A 49 14.49 -26.45 -9.35
C LEU A 49 15.71 -27.35 -9.52
N THR A 50 16.66 -27.24 -8.58
CA THR A 50 17.81 -28.15 -8.46
C THR A 50 17.90 -28.65 -7.03
N LEU A 51 18.04 -29.97 -6.89
CA LEU A 51 18.18 -30.65 -5.61
C LEU A 51 19.54 -31.33 -5.54
N ASP A 52 20.45 -30.77 -4.75
CA ASP A 52 21.74 -31.39 -4.43
C ASP A 52 21.57 -32.24 -3.17
N LYS A 53 21.50 -33.56 -3.39
CA LYS A 53 21.24 -34.55 -2.33
C LYS A 53 22.42 -34.68 -1.37
N ASP A 54 23.64 -34.62 -1.90
CA ASP A 54 24.86 -34.84 -1.11
C ASP A 54 25.09 -33.68 -0.15
N ALA A 55 24.82 -32.46 -0.61
CA ALA A 55 24.92 -31.26 0.21
C ALA A 55 23.66 -30.96 1.04
N GLY A 56 22.52 -31.62 0.77
CA GLY A 56 21.22 -31.27 1.36
C GLY A 56 20.77 -29.86 0.97
N VAL A 57 21.08 -29.44 -0.26
CA VAL A 57 20.84 -28.08 -0.77
C VAL A 57 19.72 -28.08 -1.81
N ILE A 58 18.84 -27.09 -1.69
CA ILE A 58 17.87 -26.72 -2.73
C ILE A 58 18.24 -25.37 -3.32
N THR A 59 18.28 -25.29 -4.65
CA THR A 59 18.36 -24.03 -5.38
C THR A 59 17.28 -23.94 -6.44
N GLY A 60 16.89 -22.73 -6.80
CA GLY A 60 15.89 -22.54 -7.84
C GLY A 60 15.54 -21.08 -8.08
N TYR A 61 14.56 -20.88 -8.93
CA TYR A 61 13.95 -19.58 -9.17
C TYR A 61 12.46 -19.72 -9.47
N SER A 62 11.70 -18.64 -9.33
CA SER A 62 10.30 -18.55 -9.74
C SER A 62 10.01 -17.26 -10.49
N ASP A 63 9.26 -17.39 -11.58
CA ASP A 63 8.71 -16.28 -12.37
C ASP A 63 7.21 -16.08 -12.13
N VAL A 64 6.64 -16.80 -11.16
CA VAL A 64 5.21 -16.73 -10.82
C VAL A 64 4.88 -15.34 -10.32
N LYS A 65 3.96 -14.68 -11.02
CA LYS A 65 3.47 -13.35 -10.68
C LYS A 65 2.08 -13.12 -11.23
N SER A 66 1.34 -12.19 -10.62
CA SER A 66 0.02 -11.80 -11.13
C SER A 66 0.17 -10.96 -12.40
N GLY A 67 -0.88 -10.86 -13.21
CA GLY A 67 -0.91 -9.93 -14.36
C GLY A 67 -0.78 -8.46 -13.97
N LEU A 68 -1.01 -8.12 -12.70
CA LEU A 68 -0.88 -6.77 -12.14
C LEU A 68 0.48 -6.54 -11.46
N SER A 69 1.38 -7.52 -11.50
CA SER A 69 2.71 -7.45 -10.90
C SER A 69 3.70 -6.71 -11.81
N THR A 70 3.40 -5.45 -12.15
CA THR A 70 4.22 -4.62 -13.05
C THR A 70 5.67 -4.57 -12.58
N GLY A 71 6.62 -4.79 -13.49
CA GLY A 71 8.05 -4.70 -13.17
C GLY A 71 8.59 -5.81 -12.26
N ALA A 72 7.78 -6.80 -11.86
CA ALA A 72 8.26 -7.91 -11.05
C ALA A 72 9.31 -8.73 -11.81
N THR A 73 10.45 -8.93 -11.15
CA THR A 73 11.60 -9.72 -11.61
C THR A 73 11.54 -11.14 -11.06
N ARG A 74 12.46 -11.99 -11.53
CA ARG A 74 12.63 -13.36 -11.05
C ARG A 74 13.00 -13.41 -9.57
N LEU A 75 12.35 -14.30 -8.81
CA LEU A 75 12.69 -14.61 -7.42
C LEU A 75 13.63 -15.82 -7.37
N PHE A 76 14.84 -15.66 -6.84
CA PHE A 76 15.80 -16.74 -6.61
C PHE A 76 15.64 -17.33 -5.21
N VAL A 77 15.83 -18.64 -5.09
CA VAL A 77 15.62 -19.39 -3.85
C VAL A 77 16.86 -20.24 -3.55
N TYR A 78 17.34 -20.18 -2.31
CA TYR A 78 18.41 -21.02 -1.79
C TYR A 78 18.03 -21.59 -0.42
N GLY A 79 18.21 -22.88 -0.21
CA GLY A 79 17.95 -23.50 1.08
C GLY A 79 18.86 -24.67 1.42
N VAL A 80 19.02 -24.92 2.72
CA VAL A 80 19.89 -25.96 3.27
C VAL A 80 19.15 -26.71 4.37
N PHE A 81 19.18 -28.04 4.30
CA PHE A 81 18.63 -28.93 5.32
C PHE A 81 19.66 -29.29 6.39
N ASP A 82 19.18 -29.54 7.61
CA ASP A 82 20.01 -29.95 8.76
C ASP A 82 20.20 -31.48 8.88
N LYS A 83 19.46 -32.26 8.09
CA LYS A 83 19.51 -33.73 8.10
C LYS A 83 20.03 -34.29 6.77
N PRO A 84 20.74 -35.43 6.78
CA PRO A 84 21.18 -36.11 5.57
C PRO A 84 19.99 -36.54 4.69
N VAL A 85 20.15 -36.38 3.38
CA VAL A 85 19.18 -36.87 2.39
C VAL A 85 19.41 -38.37 2.14
N LYS A 86 18.36 -39.18 2.27
CA LYS A 86 18.36 -40.61 1.95
C LYS A 86 17.97 -40.90 0.49
N ASP A 87 17.01 -40.13 -0.03
CA ASP A 87 16.46 -40.31 -1.36
C ASP A 87 15.88 -38.96 -1.84
N GLY A 88 15.68 -38.83 -3.15
CA GLY A 88 15.01 -37.66 -3.71
C GLY A 88 14.93 -37.74 -5.22
N SER A 89 14.06 -36.95 -5.81
CA SER A 89 13.97 -36.81 -7.25
C SER A 89 13.43 -35.44 -7.62
N ALA A 90 13.81 -34.95 -8.80
CA ALA A 90 13.25 -33.75 -9.40
C ALA A 90 12.83 -34.08 -10.84
N ALA A 91 11.65 -33.61 -11.22
CA ALA A 91 11.11 -33.70 -12.57
C ALA A 91 10.59 -32.31 -12.96
N GLY A 92 11.36 -31.60 -13.79
CA GLY A 92 11.07 -30.20 -14.09
C GLY A 92 11.19 -29.33 -12.83
N VAL A 93 10.10 -28.68 -12.45
CA VAL A 93 10.04 -27.76 -11.29
C VAL A 93 9.49 -28.39 -10.02
N LYS A 94 9.18 -29.69 -10.06
CA LYS A 94 8.61 -30.45 -8.95
C LYS A 94 9.63 -31.45 -8.44
N GLY A 95 9.66 -31.67 -7.14
CA GLY A 95 10.58 -32.63 -6.57
C GLY A 95 10.28 -32.97 -5.11
N TYR A 96 11.04 -33.93 -4.59
CA TYR A 96 11.01 -34.28 -3.18
C TYR A 96 12.40 -34.66 -2.69
N LEU A 97 12.61 -34.48 -1.39
CA LEU A 97 13.74 -35.02 -0.64
C LEU A 97 13.21 -35.84 0.54
N ARG A 98 13.82 -37.00 0.77
CA ARG A 98 13.61 -37.86 1.95
C ARG A 98 14.83 -37.80 2.85
N PHE A 99 14.60 -37.79 4.16
CA PHE A 99 15.66 -37.52 5.13
C PHE A 99 15.87 -38.65 6.12
N ASP A 100 17.09 -38.76 6.63
CA ASP A 100 17.33 -39.41 7.91
C ASP A 100 17.02 -38.46 9.06
N ALA A 101 15.75 -38.39 9.47
CA ALA A 101 15.33 -37.42 10.47
C ALA A 101 15.84 -37.74 11.90
N GLY A 102 16.44 -38.91 12.12
CA GLY A 102 16.94 -39.34 13.43
C GLY A 102 15.84 -39.59 14.46
N ALA A 103 16.23 -39.78 15.73
CA ALA A 103 15.32 -40.16 16.81
C ALA A 103 14.29 -39.07 17.17
N ASP A 104 14.60 -37.80 16.92
CA ASP A 104 13.71 -36.67 17.15
C ASP A 104 12.76 -36.40 15.96
N ARG A 105 12.90 -37.17 14.86
CA ARG A 105 12.05 -37.13 13.67
C ARG A 105 11.81 -35.73 13.14
N THR A 106 12.82 -34.87 13.26
CA THR A 106 12.70 -33.45 12.95
C THR A 106 13.64 -33.07 11.81
N VAL A 107 13.13 -32.38 10.80
CA VAL A 107 13.91 -31.84 9.69
C VAL A 107 13.73 -30.33 9.67
N THR A 108 14.82 -29.58 9.64
CA THR A 108 14.84 -28.13 9.57
C THR A 108 15.41 -27.68 8.23
N LEU A 109 14.69 -26.78 7.56
CA LEU A 109 15.14 -26.09 6.36
C LEU A 109 15.42 -24.62 6.71
N ARG A 110 16.65 -24.18 6.46
CA ARG A 110 16.98 -22.75 6.40
C ARG A 110 16.83 -22.32 4.93
N LEU A 111 15.92 -21.39 4.65
CA LEU A 111 15.56 -20.96 3.29
C LEU A 111 15.73 -19.44 3.18
N ALA A 112 16.29 -18.96 2.06
CA ALA A 112 16.37 -17.53 1.76
C ALA A 112 16.03 -17.28 0.29
N THR A 113 15.63 -16.04 0.03
CA THR A 113 15.29 -15.56 -1.30
C THR A 113 16.06 -14.31 -1.69
N SER A 114 16.11 -14.02 -2.99
CA SER A 114 16.69 -12.79 -3.54
C SER A 114 15.98 -12.41 -4.84
N LEU A 115 15.90 -11.12 -5.14
CA LEU A 115 15.47 -10.59 -6.44
C LEU A 115 16.67 -10.28 -7.36
N ILE A 116 17.90 -10.39 -6.85
CA ILE A 116 19.14 -10.10 -7.57
C ILE A 116 19.74 -11.37 -8.19
N SER A 117 20.03 -12.38 -7.38
CA SER A 117 20.70 -13.61 -7.86
C SER A 117 20.61 -14.76 -6.86
N LEU A 118 20.92 -15.97 -7.34
CA LEU A 118 21.06 -17.14 -6.48
C LEU A 118 22.20 -16.98 -5.46
N ASP A 119 23.32 -16.38 -5.87
CA ASP A 119 24.44 -16.10 -4.98
C ASP A 119 24.05 -15.11 -3.89
N GLN A 120 23.24 -14.11 -4.21
CA GLN A 120 22.72 -13.18 -3.23
C GLN A 120 21.72 -13.86 -2.28
N ALA A 121 20.86 -14.77 -2.76
CA ALA A 121 19.99 -15.56 -1.87
C ALA A 121 20.81 -16.39 -0.87
N LYS A 122 21.93 -16.98 -1.32
CA LYS A 122 22.87 -17.68 -0.44
C LYS A 122 23.51 -16.74 0.59
N ASP A 123 23.90 -15.54 0.18
CA ASP A 123 24.47 -14.55 1.10
C ASP A 123 23.43 -14.03 2.10
N ASN A 124 22.17 -13.79 1.69
CA ASN A 124 21.07 -13.46 2.58
C ASN A 124 20.89 -14.53 3.66
N LEU A 125 20.92 -15.82 3.27
CA LEU A 125 20.84 -16.91 4.24
C LEU A 125 22.01 -16.87 5.23
N ARG A 126 23.23 -16.67 4.75
CA ARG A 126 24.44 -16.57 5.58
C ARG A 126 24.37 -15.40 6.55
N GLN A 127 23.83 -14.26 6.13
CA GLN A 127 23.71 -13.06 6.94
C GLN A 127 22.61 -13.17 8.00
N GLU A 128 21.43 -13.67 7.62
CA GLU A 128 20.23 -13.61 8.47
C GLU A 128 20.04 -14.86 9.33
N ILE A 129 20.36 -16.04 8.78
CA ILE A 129 20.28 -17.33 9.47
C ILE A 129 21.60 -18.12 9.25
N PRO A 130 22.72 -17.66 9.83
CA PRO A 130 24.01 -18.35 9.74
C PRO A 130 23.91 -19.81 10.16
N ASP A 131 24.82 -20.64 9.67
CA ASP A 131 24.86 -22.05 10.04
C ASP A 131 24.96 -22.26 11.56
N GLY A 132 24.27 -23.28 12.08
CA GLY A 132 24.11 -23.52 13.52
C GLY A 132 23.13 -22.58 14.25
N THR A 133 22.45 -21.65 13.56
CA THR A 133 21.38 -20.84 14.19
C THR A 133 20.14 -21.71 14.43
N SER A 134 19.68 -21.79 15.69
CA SER A 134 18.47 -22.56 16.04
C SER A 134 17.18 -21.86 15.61
N PHE A 135 16.13 -22.66 15.37
CA PHE A 135 14.78 -22.19 15.08
C PHE A 135 14.28 -21.19 16.15
N GLU A 136 14.47 -21.51 17.43
CA GLU A 136 14.06 -20.66 18.56
C GLU A 136 14.76 -19.31 18.53
N LYS A 137 16.04 -19.26 18.14
CA LYS A 137 16.80 -18.02 18.07
C LYS A 137 16.28 -17.11 16.96
N VAL A 138 15.89 -17.67 15.81
CA VAL A 138 15.24 -16.90 14.73
C VAL A 138 13.89 -16.36 15.21
N ARG A 139 13.06 -17.22 15.81
CA ARG A 139 11.75 -16.86 16.38
C ARG A 139 11.86 -15.73 17.40
N ASP A 140 12.78 -15.83 18.34
CA ASP A 140 12.89 -14.88 19.43
C ASP A 140 13.45 -13.53 18.95
N ARG A 141 14.30 -13.52 17.91
CA ARG A 141 14.74 -12.29 17.23
C ARG A 141 13.58 -11.59 16.53
N ALA A 142 12.77 -12.33 15.75
CA ALA A 142 11.59 -11.81 15.07
C ALA A 142 10.55 -11.30 16.07
N ARG A 143 10.30 -12.04 17.16
CA ARG A 143 9.43 -11.59 18.26
C ARG A 143 9.93 -10.27 18.85
N GLY A 144 11.23 -10.18 19.16
CA GLY A 144 11.81 -8.96 19.73
C GLY A 144 11.74 -7.74 18.80
N GLN A 145 11.74 -7.94 17.47
CA GLN A 145 11.50 -6.85 16.52
C GLN A 145 10.06 -6.35 16.61
N TRP A 146 9.09 -7.26 16.62
CA TRP A 146 7.67 -6.91 16.79
C TRP A 146 7.40 -6.25 18.14
N ASP A 147 7.94 -6.78 19.23
CA ASP A 147 7.73 -6.22 20.58
C ASP A 147 8.25 -4.78 20.67
N ARG A 148 9.42 -4.48 20.09
CA ARG A 148 9.97 -3.11 20.05
C ARG A 148 9.12 -2.14 19.22
N LEU A 149 8.50 -2.63 18.15
CA LEU A 149 7.68 -1.82 17.26
C LEU A 149 6.30 -1.57 17.85
N LEU A 150 5.63 -2.63 18.30
CA LEU A 150 4.29 -2.57 18.89
C LEU A 150 4.30 -1.90 20.27
N GLY A 151 5.38 -2.06 21.04
CA GLY A 151 5.57 -1.42 22.35
C GLY A 151 5.74 0.10 22.30
N LYS A 152 5.69 0.73 21.12
CA LYS A 152 5.58 2.19 20.97
C LYS A 152 4.23 2.75 21.42
N VAL A 153 3.21 1.88 21.50
CA VAL A 153 1.86 2.23 21.94
C VAL A 153 1.49 1.33 23.11
N GLU A 154 1.19 1.94 24.25
CA GLU A 154 0.68 1.28 25.45
C GLU A 154 -0.64 1.94 25.87
N VAL A 155 -1.63 1.13 26.21
CA VAL A 155 -2.95 1.60 26.61
C VAL A 155 -3.39 0.91 27.90
N GLU A 156 -3.99 1.68 28.80
CA GLU A 156 -4.53 1.19 30.07
C GLU A 156 -6.06 1.10 30.02
N GLY A 157 -6.65 0.20 30.82
CA GLY A 157 -8.10 0.09 30.96
C GLY A 157 -8.85 -0.51 29.76
N ALA A 158 -8.13 -1.02 28.75
CA ALA A 158 -8.72 -1.71 27.60
C ALA A 158 -9.09 -3.16 27.93
N THR A 159 -10.19 -3.64 27.35
CA THR A 159 -10.57 -5.06 27.38
C THR A 159 -9.64 -5.90 26.50
N GLN A 160 -9.64 -7.22 26.70
CA GLN A 160 -8.82 -8.13 25.89
C GLN A 160 -9.15 -8.05 24.38
N ASP A 161 -10.42 -7.85 24.03
CA ASP A 161 -10.85 -7.71 22.63
C ASP A 161 -10.32 -6.41 22.04
N GLN A 162 -10.40 -5.30 22.77
CA GLN A 162 -9.83 -4.01 22.34
C GLN A 162 -8.32 -4.07 22.17
N LEU A 163 -7.60 -4.74 23.09
CA LEU A 163 -6.16 -4.95 22.97
C LEU A 163 -5.84 -5.82 21.74
N THR A 164 -6.63 -6.86 21.50
CA THR A 164 -6.46 -7.74 20.33
C THR A 164 -6.67 -6.96 19.04
N THR A 165 -7.73 -6.16 18.94
CA THR A 165 -7.99 -5.30 17.78
C THR A 165 -6.88 -4.28 17.59
N LEU A 166 -6.50 -3.54 18.63
CA LEU A 166 -5.45 -2.51 18.56
C LEU A 166 -4.11 -3.09 18.07
N TYR A 167 -3.60 -4.13 18.72
CA TYR A 167 -2.29 -4.69 18.36
C TYR A 167 -2.32 -5.49 17.05
N SER A 168 -3.47 -6.06 16.67
CA SER A 168 -3.63 -6.64 15.33
C SER A 168 -3.60 -5.56 14.24
N SER A 169 -4.26 -4.42 14.46
CA SER A 169 -4.24 -3.28 13.55
C SER A 169 -2.86 -2.64 13.46
N LEU A 170 -2.14 -2.48 14.59
CA LEU A 170 -0.75 -2.00 14.60
C LEU A 170 0.19 -2.98 13.87
N TYR A 171 0.00 -4.28 14.04
CA TYR A 171 0.73 -5.27 13.23
C TYR A 171 0.47 -5.06 11.73
N ARG A 172 -0.80 -4.89 11.33
CA ARG A 172 -1.17 -4.66 9.92
C ARG A 172 -0.65 -3.34 9.37
N LEU A 173 -0.60 -2.29 10.20
CA LEU A 173 -0.03 -1.00 9.85
C LEU A 173 1.38 -1.20 9.29
N TYR A 174 2.24 -1.98 9.98
CA TYR A 174 3.65 -2.14 9.63
C TYR A 174 3.98 -3.29 8.66
N LEU A 175 3.00 -3.83 7.94
CA LEU A 175 3.27 -4.86 6.92
C LEU A 175 3.70 -4.27 5.56
N TYR A 176 3.30 -3.03 5.25
CA TYR A 176 3.52 -2.40 3.95
C TYR A 176 3.98 -0.95 4.12
N PRO A 177 4.86 -0.41 3.27
CA PRO A 177 5.48 -1.04 2.10
C PRO A 177 6.51 -2.13 2.47
N ASN A 178 6.83 -3.00 1.52
CA ASN A 178 7.87 -4.02 1.68
C ASN A 178 9.23 -3.48 1.23
N SER A 179 10.29 -3.95 1.89
CA SER A 179 11.67 -3.80 1.40
C SER A 179 11.80 -4.50 0.04
N GLY A 180 12.32 -3.78 -0.95
CA GLY A 180 12.71 -4.34 -2.25
C GLY A 180 14.23 -4.38 -2.45
N PHE A 181 15.00 -4.21 -1.36
CA PHE A 181 16.45 -4.10 -1.37
C PHE A 181 17.11 -5.14 -0.49
N GLU A 182 18.34 -5.48 -0.83
CA GLU A 182 19.12 -6.53 -0.19
C GLU A 182 20.50 -5.97 0.20
N LYS A 183 21.11 -6.53 1.25
CA LYS A 183 22.45 -6.15 1.68
C LYS A 183 23.51 -6.91 0.88
N VAL A 184 24.17 -6.23 -0.04
CA VAL A 184 25.21 -6.79 -0.93
C VAL A 184 26.58 -6.34 -0.42
N GLY A 185 27.27 -7.23 0.32
CA GLY A 185 28.51 -6.87 0.99
C GLY A 185 28.30 -5.81 2.08
N SER A 186 28.84 -4.61 1.89
CA SER A 186 28.70 -3.49 2.82
C SER A 186 27.64 -2.45 2.42
N THR A 187 27.04 -2.57 1.23
CA THR A 187 26.04 -1.63 0.72
C THR A 187 24.67 -2.29 0.56
N TYR A 188 23.63 -1.48 0.38
CA TYR A 188 22.32 -1.95 -0.02
C TYR A 188 22.16 -1.78 -1.53
N ARG A 189 21.57 -2.79 -2.18
CA ARG A 189 21.26 -2.78 -3.61
C ARG A 189 19.93 -3.42 -3.87
N TYR A 190 19.37 -3.17 -5.05
CA TYR A 190 18.13 -3.81 -5.47
C TYR A 190 18.09 -4.01 -6.99
N ALA A 191 17.28 -4.98 -7.41
CA ALA A 191 16.87 -5.16 -8.79
C ALA A 191 15.73 -4.17 -9.10
N SER A 192 15.99 -3.13 -9.89
CA SER A 192 15.05 -2.03 -10.10
C SER A 192 13.84 -2.46 -10.97
N PRO A 193 12.60 -2.44 -10.44
CA PRO A 193 11.39 -2.67 -11.24
C PRO A 193 10.94 -1.41 -12.02
N PHE A 194 11.68 -0.31 -11.85
CA PHE A 194 11.36 1.01 -12.40
C PHE A 194 12.26 1.40 -13.58
N SER A 195 13.32 0.63 -13.82
CA SER A 195 14.27 0.81 -14.93
C SER A 195 14.00 -0.19 -16.05
N PRO A 196 14.29 0.16 -17.33
CA PRO A 196 14.32 -0.82 -18.40
C PRO A 196 15.28 -1.96 -18.07
N MET A 197 14.86 -3.19 -18.39
CA MET A 197 15.65 -4.39 -18.14
C MET A 197 16.78 -4.49 -19.19
N PRO A 198 18.08 -4.43 -18.79
CA PRO A 198 19.19 -4.47 -19.74
C PRO A 198 19.40 -5.81 -20.44
N GLY A 199 18.89 -6.92 -19.89
CA GLY A 199 19.01 -8.25 -20.49
C GLY A 199 17.98 -9.23 -19.92
N PRO A 200 17.89 -10.46 -20.45
CA PRO A 200 16.96 -11.45 -19.91
C PRO A 200 17.44 -12.00 -18.56
N ASP A 201 16.50 -12.50 -17.74
CA ASP A 201 16.83 -13.29 -16.56
C ASP A 201 17.52 -14.61 -16.97
N THR A 202 18.50 -15.04 -16.17
CA THR A 202 19.11 -16.38 -16.25
C THR A 202 18.65 -17.22 -15.06
N PRO A 203 18.91 -18.54 -15.04
CA PRO A 203 18.58 -19.37 -13.87
C PRO A 203 19.24 -18.93 -12.56
N THR A 204 20.27 -18.09 -12.61
CA THR A 204 21.05 -17.70 -11.42
C THR A 204 21.13 -16.20 -11.18
N HIS A 205 20.74 -15.35 -12.14
CA HIS A 205 20.87 -13.89 -12.06
C HIS A 205 19.70 -13.19 -12.74
N THR A 206 19.22 -12.10 -12.15
CA THR A 206 18.21 -11.26 -12.78
C THR A 206 18.77 -10.49 -13.97
N GLY A 207 17.92 -10.25 -14.96
CA GLY A 207 18.16 -9.34 -16.06
C GLY A 207 17.93 -7.86 -15.72
N ALA A 208 17.35 -7.57 -14.55
CA ALA A 208 17.06 -6.21 -14.10
C ALA A 208 18.31 -5.37 -13.85
N LYS A 209 18.17 -4.05 -13.99
CA LYS A 209 19.22 -3.11 -13.63
C LYS A 209 19.41 -3.15 -12.10
N ILE A 210 20.62 -3.47 -11.66
CA ILE A 210 20.98 -3.40 -10.25
C ILE A 210 21.38 -1.98 -9.89
N VAL A 211 20.79 -1.43 -8.83
CA VAL A 211 20.99 -0.06 -8.38
C VAL A 211 21.41 -0.04 -6.91
N ASP A 212 22.32 0.89 -6.56
CA ASP A 212 22.72 1.13 -5.17
C ASP A 212 21.63 1.90 -4.43
N GLY A 213 21.33 1.49 -3.19
CA GLY A 213 20.37 2.16 -2.32
C GLY A 213 19.31 1.23 -1.77
N LYS A 214 18.31 1.84 -1.13
CA LYS A 214 17.13 1.15 -0.59
C LYS A 214 15.91 1.56 -1.40
N VAL A 215 15.07 0.59 -1.73
CA VAL A 215 13.79 0.82 -2.42
C VAL A 215 12.66 0.15 -1.65
N TYR A 216 11.51 0.82 -1.58
CA TYR A 216 10.31 0.26 -0.99
C TYR A 216 9.25 0.06 -2.07
N VAL A 217 8.50 -1.03 -1.98
CA VAL A 217 7.51 -1.46 -2.99
C VAL A 217 6.22 -1.95 -2.32
N ASN A 218 5.20 -2.29 -3.11
CA ASN A 218 3.92 -2.83 -2.63
C ASN A 218 3.15 -1.86 -1.73
N ASN A 219 2.82 -0.68 -2.26
CA ASN A 219 2.00 0.32 -1.58
C ASN A 219 1.10 1.07 -2.56
N GLY A 220 -0.19 1.16 -2.23
CA GLY A 220 -1.15 2.06 -2.86
C GLY A 220 -1.27 3.34 -2.05
N PHE A 221 -0.78 4.47 -2.58
CA PHE A 221 -0.82 5.73 -1.84
C PHE A 221 -2.24 6.26 -1.68
N TRP A 222 -3.14 5.96 -2.63
CA TRP A 222 -4.55 6.28 -2.48
C TRP A 222 -5.05 5.75 -1.14
N ASP A 223 -4.81 4.47 -0.79
CA ASP A 223 -5.17 3.95 0.52
C ASP A 223 -4.42 4.64 1.67
N THR A 224 -3.09 4.62 1.59
CA THR A 224 -2.27 4.76 2.80
C THR A 224 -2.03 6.20 3.23
N TYR A 225 -2.23 7.21 2.36
CA TYR A 225 -1.98 8.61 2.74
C TYR A 225 -2.89 9.08 3.88
N ARG A 226 -4.09 8.50 3.99
CA ARG A 226 -5.16 8.95 4.88
C ARG A 226 -4.79 8.78 6.36
N THR A 227 -4.18 7.65 6.71
CA THR A 227 -3.92 7.27 8.12
C THR A 227 -2.56 6.61 8.32
N THR A 228 -2.14 5.73 7.41
CA THR A 228 -0.88 4.97 7.54
C THR A 228 0.35 5.86 7.49
N TRP A 229 0.50 6.74 6.48
CA TRP A 229 1.63 7.66 6.41
C TRP A 229 1.68 8.66 7.57
N PRO A 230 0.56 9.30 7.97
CA PRO A 230 0.52 10.11 9.18
C PRO A 230 0.95 9.33 10.44
N ALA A 231 0.54 8.06 10.57
CA ALA A 231 0.95 7.20 11.68
C ALA A 231 2.46 6.88 11.64
N TYR A 232 3.04 6.66 10.45
CA TYR A 232 4.48 6.49 10.31
C TYR A 232 5.27 7.73 10.71
N SER A 233 4.85 8.91 10.27
CA SER A 233 5.48 10.18 10.66
C SER A 233 5.40 10.42 12.17
N LEU A 234 4.34 9.93 12.83
CA LEU A 234 4.16 10.10 14.27
C LEU A 234 4.92 9.06 15.10
N LEU A 235 4.74 7.77 14.80
CA LEU A 235 5.19 6.66 15.64
C LEU A 235 6.61 6.19 15.29
N THR A 236 7.00 6.33 14.02
CA THR A 236 8.25 5.80 13.46
C THR A 236 8.89 6.78 12.45
N PRO A 237 9.15 8.05 12.83
CA PRO A 237 9.57 9.09 11.89
C PRO A 237 10.85 8.73 11.10
N SER A 238 11.85 8.13 11.74
CA SER A 238 13.08 7.71 11.03
C SER A 238 12.82 6.64 9.98
N GLN A 239 11.93 5.69 10.26
CA GLN A 239 11.53 4.67 9.28
C GLN A 239 10.68 5.31 8.17
N ALA A 240 9.82 6.28 8.51
CA ALA A 240 9.05 7.03 7.53
C ALA A 240 9.97 7.74 6.53
N GLY A 241 11.00 8.43 7.02
CA GLY A 241 12.00 9.10 6.16
C GLY A 241 12.72 8.13 5.22
N GLU A 242 13.18 6.98 5.74
CA GLU A 242 13.80 5.95 4.91
C GLU A 242 12.85 5.39 3.84
N MET A 243 11.57 5.21 4.18
CA MET A 243 10.55 4.76 3.22
C MET A 243 10.29 5.82 2.15
N VAL A 244 10.20 7.11 2.52
CA VAL A 244 10.08 8.20 1.56
C VAL A 244 11.26 8.22 0.59
N ASP A 245 12.50 8.12 1.10
CA ASP A 245 13.70 8.07 0.26
C ASP A 245 13.67 6.89 -0.72
N GLY A 246 13.16 5.72 -0.30
CA GLY A 246 12.99 4.58 -1.20
C GLY A 246 11.93 4.78 -2.28
N PHE A 247 10.87 5.55 -2.03
CA PHE A 247 9.91 5.95 -3.07
C PHE A 247 10.48 7.04 -3.98
N VAL A 248 11.24 7.99 -3.44
CA VAL A 248 12.01 8.99 -4.21
C VAL A 248 13.04 8.30 -5.11
N GLN A 249 13.60 7.18 -4.68
CA GLN A 249 14.50 6.39 -5.51
C GLN A 249 13.79 5.82 -6.76
N GLN A 250 12.49 5.48 -6.68
CA GLN A 250 11.71 5.11 -7.87
C GLN A 250 11.68 6.26 -8.89
N TYR A 251 11.48 7.49 -8.40
CA TYR A 251 11.54 8.70 -9.23
C TYR A 251 12.91 8.88 -9.87
N LYS A 252 14.00 8.64 -9.13
CA LYS A 252 15.36 8.72 -9.67
C LYS A 252 15.63 7.64 -10.73
N ASP A 253 15.06 6.45 -10.58
CA ASP A 253 15.26 5.33 -11.50
C ASP A 253 14.43 5.44 -12.79
N GLY A 254 13.12 5.66 -12.65
CA GLY A 254 12.15 5.60 -13.75
C GLY A 254 11.47 6.94 -14.06
N GLY A 255 11.84 8.00 -13.35
CA GLY A 255 11.34 9.35 -13.57
C GLY A 255 9.99 9.67 -12.91
N TRP A 256 9.39 8.76 -12.15
CA TRP A 256 8.10 8.98 -11.48
C TRP A 256 8.07 8.31 -10.10
N THR A 257 7.29 8.84 -9.16
CA THR A 257 6.96 8.10 -7.94
C THR A 257 5.71 7.26 -8.22
N SER A 258 5.70 5.99 -7.78
CA SER A 258 4.52 5.14 -7.96
C SER A 258 3.29 5.71 -7.26
N ARG A 259 2.15 5.71 -7.95
CA ARG A 259 0.83 5.90 -7.31
C ARG A 259 0.43 4.63 -6.56
N TRP A 260 0.57 3.50 -7.26
CA TRP A 260 0.48 2.16 -6.74
C TRP A 260 1.71 1.39 -7.18
N SER A 261 2.47 0.87 -6.22
CA SER A 261 3.62 0.01 -6.47
C SER A 261 3.22 -1.44 -6.29
N SER A 262 3.50 -2.30 -7.28
CA SER A 262 3.34 -3.76 -7.16
C SER A 262 4.18 -4.55 -8.19
N PRO A 263 5.50 -4.70 -8.01
CA PRO A 263 6.39 -3.79 -7.31
C PRO A 263 6.70 -2.52 -8.12
N GLY A 264 6.52 -2.54 -9.45
CA GLY A 264 6.67 -1.40 -10.36
C GLY A 264 5.42 -0.51 -10.42
N TYR A 265 5.34 0.36 -11.43
CA TYR A 265 4.23 1.33 -11.62
C TYR A 265 2.93 0.64 -12.05
N ALA A 266 2.05 0.28 -11.11
CA ALA A 266 0.76 -0.32 -11.41
C ALA A 266 -0.32 0.75 -11.67
N ASP A 267 -1.17 0.53 -12.68
CA ASP A 267 -2.29 1.41 -12.99
C ASP A 267 -3.53 1.05 -12.15
N LEU A 268 -3.48 1.39 -10.86
CA LEU A 268 -4.57 1.14 -9.91
C LEU A 268 -4.94 2.44 -9.21
N MET A 269 -6.26 2.65 -9.05
CA MET A 269 -6.89 3.79 -8.38
C MET A 269 -6.47 5.17 -8.90
N THR A 270 -6.89 6.23 -8.22
CA THR A 270 -6.73 7.63 -8.64
C THR A 270 -5.80 8.42 -7.70
N GLY A 271 -5.42 9.63 -8.13
CA GLY A 271 -4.59 10.55 -7.35
C GLY A 271 -3.09 10.23 -7.33
N THR A 272 -2.28 11.22 -6.93
CA THR A 272 -0.82 11.06 -6.71
C THR A 272 -0.51 11.22 -5.23
N SER A 273 -1.21 10.46 -4.38
CA SER A 273 -1.25 10.70 -2.93
C SER A 273 0.06 10.54 -2.17
N SER A 274 1.14 10.14 -2.85
CA SER A 274 2.52 10.34 -2.38
C SER A 274 2.83 11.81 -2.11
N ASP A 275 2.28 12.73 -2.91
CA ASP A 275 2.56 14.17 -2.84
C ASP A 275 2.14 14.71 -1.46
N VAL A 276 0.91 14.45 -1.03
CA VAL A 276 0.41 14.87 0.29
C VAL A 276 1.04 14.07 1.43
N ALA A 277 1.31 12.77 1.25
CA ALA A 277 1.94 11.93 2.28
C ALA A 277 3.36 12.42 2.62
N PHE A 278 4.17 12.72 1.59
CA PHE A 278 5.55 13.20 1.79
C PHE A 278 5.57 14.65 2.29
N ALA A 279 4.65 15.48 1.80
CA ALA A 279 4.47 16.82 2.33
C ALA A 279 4.14 16.82 3.83
N ASP A 280 3.20 15.97 4.27
CA ASP A 280 2.83 15.81 5.67
C ASP A 280 4.02 15.37 6.53
N ALA A 281 4.79 14.37 6.06
CA ALA A 281 6.01 13.94 6.73
C ALA A 281 7.04 15.09 6.86
N TYR A 282 7.26 15.83 5.78
CA TYR A 282 8.23 16.94 5.76
C TYR A 282 7.87 18.05 6.74
N VAL A 283 6.61 18.52 6.73
CA VAL A 283 6.18 19.61 7.61
C VAL A 283 6.13 19.19 9.08
N LYS A 284 6.06 17.88 9.36
CA LYS A 284 6.21 17.30 10.70
C LYS A 284 7.68 17.08 11.12
N GLY A 285 8.63 17.41 10.25
CA GLY A 285 10.07 17.33 10.56
C GLY A 285 10.70 15.96 10.35
N VAL A 286 10.05 15.08 9.57
CA VAL A 286 10.69 13.82 9.14
C VAL A 286 11.83 14.14 8.16
N ASP A 287 13.00 13.55 8.38
CA ASP A 287 14.20 13.78 7.57
C ASP A 287 14.27 12.80 6.39
N PHE A 288 14.48 13.33 5.18
CA PHE A 288 14.62 12.62 3.89
C PHE A 288 15.06 13.61 2.79
N ASP A 289 15.27 13.14 1.56
CA ASP A 289 15.56 13.96 0.38
C ASP A 289 14.34 14.78 -0.09
N ALA A 290 14.03 15.82 0.68
CA ALA A 290 12.87 16.68 0.48
C ALA A 290 12.88 17.40 -0.88
N LYS A 291 14.07 17.72 -1.42
CA LYS A 291 14.18 18.37 -2.72
C LYS A 291 13.71 17.43 -3.84
N SER A 292 14.23 16.20 -3.87
CA SER A 292 13.82 15.23 -4.89
C SER A 292 12.36 14.81 -4.73
N ALA A 293 11.86 14.67 -3.50
CA ALA A 293 10.44 14.40 -3.26
C ALA A 293 9.54 15.52 -3.79
N TYR A 294 9.91 16.78 -3.56
CA TYR A 294 9.17 17.93 -4.09
C TYR A 294 9.24 18.02 -5.62
N ASP A 295 10.42 17.81 -6.21
CA ASP A 295 10.58 17.79 -7.68
C ASP A 295 9.75 16.66 -8.33
N ALA A 296 9.64 15.50 -7.67
CA ALA A 296 8.77 14.40 -8.10
C ALA A 296 7.28 14.78 -8.04
N ALA A 297 6.83 15.42 -6.95
CA ALA A 297 5.44 15.87 -6.80
C ALA A 297 5.09 16.98 -7.80
N LEU A 298 6.03 17.91 -8.07
CA LEU A 298 5.88 18.92 -9.12
C LEU A 298 5.67 18.26 -10.49
N LYS A 299 6.47 17.24 -10.82
CA LYS A 299 6.32 16.49 -12.07
C LYS A 299 4.96 15.78 -12.16
N ASN A 300 4.53 15.11 -11.10
CA ASN A 300 3.18 14.51 -10.99
C ASN A 300 2.08 15.50 -11.35
N ALA A 301 2.23 16.75 -10.90
CA ALA A 301 1.21 17.79 -10.96
C ALA A 301 1.26 18.69 -12.20
N THR A 302 2.26 18.54 -13.09
CA THR A 302 2.52 19.47 -14.22
C THR A 302 2.92 18.80 -15.53
N VAL A 303 3.22 17.50 -15.53
CA VAL A 303 3.68 16.79 -16.74
C VAL A 303 2.67 15.72 -17.12
N ALA A 304 2.27 15.70 -18.40
CA ALA A 304 1.44 14.64 -18.96
C ALA A 304 2.15 13.28 -18.81
N PRO A 305 1.53 12.29 -18.16
CA PRO A 305 2.18 11.01 -17.92
C PRO A 305 2.34 10.23 -19.24
N PRO A 306 3.48 9.56 -19.48
CA PRO A 306 3.71 8.81 -20.71
C PRO A 306 2.98 7.46 -20.74
N SER A 307 2.39 7.04 -19.62
CA SER A 307 1.64 5.79 -19.47
C SER A 307 0.65 5.92 -18.32
N SER A 308 -0.33 5.03 -18.26
CA SER A 308 -1.41 5.15 -17.27
C SER A 308 -0.99 4.85 -15.82
N GLY A 309 0.12 4.12 -15.60
CA GLY A 309 0.61 3.73 -14.27
C GLY A 309 1.31 4.84 -13.46
N VAL A 310 1.52 6.02 -14.04
CA VAL A 310 2.28 7.12 -13.40
C VAL A 310 1.58 8.46 -13.59
N GLY A 311 1.95 9.46 -12.76
CA GLY A 311 1.45 10.84 -12.86
C GLY A 311 -0.08 10.95 -12.78
N ARG A 312 -0.63 12.13 -13.07
CA ARG A 312 -2.08 12.36 -13.02
C ARG A 312 -2.69 12.15 -14.40
N LYS A 313 -3.73 11.31 -14.49
CA LYS A 313 -4.50 11.14 -15.73
C LYS A 313 -5.27 12.43 -16.06
N GLY A 314 -5.33 12.79 -17.34
CA GLY A 314 -5.99 14.01 -17.82
C GLY A 314 -5.17 15.29 -17.62
N MET A 315 -3.87 15.19 -17.33
CA MET A 315 -2.97 16.34 -17.15
C MET A 315 -2.76 17.15 -18.46
N GLU A 316 -3.11 16.58 -19.61
CA GLU A 316 -3.05 17.21 -20.92
C GLU A 316 -4.05 18.37 -21.06
N THR A 317 -5.17 18.31 -20.34
CA THR A 317 -6.28 19.27 -20.45
C THR A 317 -6.63 19.93 -19.11
N SER A 318 -6.47 19.22 -17.99
CA SER A 318 -6.93 19.69 -16.68
C SER A 318 -6.33 21.03 -16.21
N PRO A 319 -5.04 21.39 -16.48
CA PRO A 319 -4.52 22.70 -16.10
C PRO A 319 -5.23 23.87 -16.80
N PHE A 320 -5.81 23.63 -17.98
CA PHE A 320 -6.52 24.65 -18.76
C PHE A 320 -8.01 24.72 -18.41
N LEU A 321 -8.61 23.56 -18.08
CA LEU A 321 -10.01 23.47 -17.68
C LEU A 321 -10.24 23.86 -16.21
N GLY A 322 -9.21 23.74 -15.37
CA GLY A 322 -9.32 23.87 -13.91
C GLY A 322 -9.87 22.60 -13.23
N TYR A 323 -10.13 21.53 -13.98
CA TYR A 323 -10.58 20.22 -13.49
C TYR A 323 -10.27 19.10 -14.48
N THR A 324 -10.23 17.85 -14.01
CA THR A 324 -10.17 16.67 -14.87
C THR A 324 -11.56 16.35 -15.41
N SER A 325 -11.74 16.38 -16.73
CA SER A 325 -13.05 16.22 -17.37
C SER A 325 -13.53 14.76 -17.37
N THR A 326 -14.82 14.57 -17.69
CA THR A 326 -15.46 13.26 -17.90
C THR A 326 -14.85 12.44 -19.04
N ASP A 327 -13.98 13.02 -19.86
CA ASP A 327 -13.23 12.31 -20.91
C ASP A 327 -12.18 11.37 -20.28
N THR A 328 -11.78 11.65 -19.04
CA THR A 328 -10.96 10.75 -18.21
C THR A 328 -11.89 9.89 -17.36
N HIS A 329 -11.71 8.57 -17.41
CA HIS A 329 -12.43 7.65 -16.51
C HIS A 329 -12.15 8.03 -15.05
N GLU A 330 -13.22 8.13 -14.24
CA GLU A 330 -13.17 8.58 -12.83
C GLU A 330 -12.62 10.02 -12.67
N GLY A 331 -12.87 10.88 -13.66
CA GLY A 331 -12.32 12.23 -13.73
C GLY A 331 -12.56 13.11 -12.49
N LEU A 332 -13.73 13.03 -11.85
CA LEU A 332 -13.99 13.77 -10.60
C LEU A 332 -13.05 13.31 -9.48
N SER A 333 -12.86 12.00 -9.33
CA SER A 333 -11.97 11.44 -8.31
C SER A 333 -10.52 11.89 -8.55
N TRP A 334 -10.07 11.86 -9.80
CA TRP A 334 -8.77 12.42 -10.19
C TRP A 334 -8.62 13.91 -9.84
N ALA A 335 -9.65 14.70 -10.09
CA ALA A 335 -9.63 16.13 -9.78
C ALA A 335 -9.58 16.38 -8.27
N LEU A 336 -10.49 15.80 -7.50
CA LEU A 336 -10.60 16.02 -6.06
C LEU A 336 -9.38 15.52 -5.28
N GLU A 337 -8.87 14.32 -5.60
CA GLU A 337 -7.60 13.85 -5.03
C GLU A 337 -6.43 14.73 -5.49
N GLY A 338 -6.45 15.23 -6.73
CA GLY A 338 -5.45 16.15 -7.26
C GLY A 338 -5.35 17.46 -6.47
N TYR A 339 -6.48 18.07 -6.08
CA TYR A 339 -6.50 19.31 -5.33
C TYR A 339 -5.96 19.15 -3.89
N LEU A 340 -6.23 18.01 -3.25
CA LEU A 340 -5.62 17.69 -1.95
C LEU A 340 -4.10 17.54 -2.10
N ASN A 341 -3.64 16.88 -3.16
CA ASN A 341 -2.22 16.75 -3.44
C ASN A 341 -1.55 18.08 -3.76
N ASP A 342 -2.22 18.99 -4.46
CA ASP A 342 -1.74 20.37 -4.69
C ASP A 342 -1.60 21.15 -3.38
N TYR A 343 -2.53 20.98 -2.44
CA TYR A 343 -2.37 21.54 -1.10
C TYR A 343 -1.10 21.00 -0.43
N GLY A 344 -0.86 19.68 -0.49
CA GLY A 344 0.38 19.05 0.00
C GLY A 344 1.63 19.70 -0.60
N ILE A 345 1.69 19.81 -1.93
CA ILE A 345 2.81 20.45 -2.66
C ILE A 345 3.00 21.89 -2.17
N ALA A 346 1.92 22.67 -2.05
CA ALA A 346 2.00 24.05 -1.59
C ALA A 346 2.53 24.17 -0.15
N ARG A 347 2.13 23.26 0.75
CA ARG A 347 2.62 23.27 2.14
C ARG A 347 4.09 22.87 2.22
N MET A 348 4.51 21.87 1.45
CA MET A 348 5.91 21.45 1.39
C MET A 348 6.79 22.55 0.78
N GLY A 349 6.35 23.19 -0.31
CA GLY A 349 7.07 24.29 -0.94
C GLY A 349 7.20 25.52 -0.03
N GLN A 350 6.17 25.86 0.74
CA GLN A 350 6.27 26.92 1.75
C GLN A 350 7.33 26.62 2.81
N ALA A 351 7.38 25.38 3.30
CA ALA A 351 8.38 24.95 4.26
C ALA A 351 9.80 24.92 3.66
N LEU A 352 9.96 24.48 2.41
CA LEU A 352 11.22 24.54 1.68
C LEU A 352 11.68 25.98 1.47
N TYR A 353 10.79 26.88 1.05
CA TYR A 353 11.10 28.30 0.89
C TYR A 353 11.58 28.93 2.19
N ALA A 354 10.92 28.64 3.32
CA ALA A 354 11.33 29.13 4.63
C ALA A 354 12.74 28.64 5.02
N LYS A 355 13.14 27.44 4.56
CA LYS A 355 14.45 26.84 4.84
C LYS A 355 15.56 27.32 3.88
N THR A 356 15.26 27.49 2.58
CA THR A 356 16.28 27.71 1.54
C THR A 356 16.29 29.13 0.98
N GLY A 357 15.18 29.87 1.07
CA GLY A 357 15.01 31.17 0.43
C GLY A 357 14.86 31.13 -1.11
N GLU A 358 14.80 29.94 -1.71
CA GLU A 358 14.67 29.79 -3.17
C GLU A 358 13.29 30.23 -3.67
N LYS A 359 13.25 31.26 -4.52
CA LYS A 359 12.00 31.89 -4.97
C LYS A 359 11.02 30.93 -5.66
N ARG A 360 11.52 29.93 -6.39
CA ARG A 360 10.69 28.94 -7.09
C ARG A 360 9.68 28.29 -6.15
N TYR A 361 10.11 27.92 -4.94
CA TYR A 361 9.24 27.24 -3.98
C TYR A 361 8.10 28.13 -3.51
N LYS A 362 8.35 29.45 -3.36
CA LYS A 362 7.30 30.41 -3.03
C LYS A 362 6.26 30.52 -4.15
N GLU A 363 6.72 30.73 -5.38
CA GLU A 363 5.87 30.95 -6.55
C GLU A 363 5.04 29.71 -6.90
N GLU A 364 5.68 28.54 -6.92
CA GLU A 364 5.03 27.25 -7.12
C GLU A 364 4.00 26.98 -6.01
N SER A 365 4.32 27.28 -4.75
CA SER A 365 3.37 27.12 -3.63
C SER A 365 2.14 28.01 -3.76
N GLU A 366 2.31 29.26 -4.20
CA GLU A 366 1.18 30.17 -4.45
C GLU A 366 0.28 29.63 -5.56
N TYR A 367 0.87 29.11 -6.65
CA TYR A 367 0.13 28.46 -7.74
C TYR A 367 -0.69 27.26 -7.24
N PHE A 368 -0.05 26.29 -6.56
CA PHE A 368 -0.74 25.08 -6.11
C PHE A 368 -1.75 25.35 -4.99
N LEU A 369 -1.52 26.34 -4.12
CA LEU A 369 -2.51 26.72 -3.11
C LEU A 369 -3.77 27.32 -3.74
N ASN A 370 -3.63 28.04 -4.85
CA ASN A 370 -4.79 28.53 -5.61
C ASN A 370 -5.52 27.36 -6.30
N ARG A 371 -4.79 26.47 -6.99
CA ARG A 371 -5.36 25.31 -7.67
C ARG A 371 -6.03 24.32 -6.71
N ALA A 372 -5.52 24.17 -5.49
CA ALA A 372 -6.12 23.34 -4.44
C ALA A 372 -7.55 23.75 -4.02
N ARG A 373 -8.01 24.95 -4.43
CA ARG A 373 -9.37 25.46 -4.20
C ARG A 373 -10.32 25.21 -5.35
N ASP A 374 -9.84 24.70 -6.50
CA ASP A 374 -10.67 24.49 -7.68
C ASP A 374 -11.70 23.37 -7.51
N TYR A 375 -11.69 22.63 -6.40
CA TYR A 375 -12.74 21.68 -6.03
C TYR A 375 -14.14 22.32 -6.08
N VAL A 376 -14.25 23.63 -5.78
CA VAL A 376 -15.52 24.37 -5.86
C VAL A 376 -16.12 24.38 -7.26
N ASN A 377 -15.30 24.24 -8.31
CA ASN A 377 -15.75 24.21 -9.70
C ASN A 377 -16.54 22.94 -10.03
N LEU A 378 -16.38 21.88 -9.24
CA LEU A 378 -17.06 20.59 -9.43
C LEU A 378 -18.25 20.41 -8.49
N PHE A 379 -18.59 21.42 -7.69
CA PHE A 379 -19.78 21.39 -6.83
C PHE A 379 -21.02 21.90 -7.57
N ASP A 380 -21.97 21.02 -7.85
CA ASP A 380 -23.25 21.38 -8.43
C ASP A 380 -24.20 21.86 -7.32
N THR A 381 -24.30 23.18 -7.15
CA THR A 381 -25.18 23.80 -6.14
C THR A 381 -26.65 23.47 -6.31
N LYS A 382 -27.12 23.09 -7.51
CA LYS A 382 -28.51 22.69 -7.74
C LYS A 382 -28.75 21.24 -7.35
N ALA A 383 -27.76 20.37 -7.52
CA ALA A 383 -27.83 18.97 -7.07
C ALA A 383 -27.45 18.83 -5.59
N GLY A 384 -26.62 19.72 -5.05
CA GLY A 384 -26.06 19.66 -3.70
C GLY A 384 -24.89 18.66 -3.54
N PHE A 385 -24.22 18.32 -4.64
CA PHE A 385 -23.16 17.31 -4.66
C PHE A 385 -22.01 17.69 -5.62
N PHE A 386 -20.85 17.06 -5.39
CA PHE A 386 -19.78 17.06 -6.39
C PHE A 386 -20.16 16.13 -7.54
N GLN A 387 -19.94 16.58 -8.77
CA GLN A 387 -20.24 15.81 -9.99
C GLN A 387 -19.23 16.13 -11.09
N GLY A 388 -18.95 15.16 -11.97
CA GLY A 388 -18.07 15.36 -13.13
C GLY A 388 -18.61 16.38 -14.12
N ARG A 389 -17.67 17.08 -14.78
CA ARG A 389 -17.96 18.01 -15.89
C ARG A 389 -17.25 17.57 -17.16
N ASP A 390 -17.91 17.73 -18.30
CA ASP A 390 -17.30 17.50 -19.60
C ASP A 390 -16.26 18.60 -19.93
N SER A 391 -15.50 18.41 -21.01
CA SER A 391 -14.51 19.40 -21.48
C SER A 391 -15.11 20.72 -21.96
N LYS A 392 -16.44 20.83 -22.04
CA LYS A 392 -17.18 22.05 -22.40
C LYS A 392 -17.79 22.76 -21.17
N GLY A 393 -17.64 22.19 -19.97
CA GLY A 393 -18.16 22.74 -18.72
C GLY A 393 -19.57 22.28 -18.34
N ASN A 394 -20.19 21.36 -19.09
CA ASN A 394 -21.50 20.82 -18.74
C ASN A 394 -21.37 19.73 -17.68
N TRP A 395 -22.33 19.66 -16.76
CA TRP A 395 -22.44 18.53 -15.83
C TRP A 395 -22.69 17.22 -16.58
N ARG A 396 -22.13 16.11 -16.09
CA ARG A 396 -22.38 14.76 -16.63
C ARG A 396 -23.89 14.45 -16.67
N VAL A 397 -24.58 14.69 -15.56
CA VAL A 397 -26.03 14.54 -15.44
C VAL A 397 -26.63 15.89 -15.12
N GLN A 398 -27.78 16.18 -15.73
CA GLN A 398 -28.54 17.38 -15.40
C GLN A 398 -28.91 17.39 -13.92
N SER A 399 -28.71 18.51 -13.23
CA SER A 399 -28.88 18.62 -11.78
C SER A 399 -30.25 18.14 -11.27
N SER A 400 -31.31 18.32 -12.05
CA SER A 400 -32.68 17.90 -11.71
C SER A 400 -32.91 16.38 -11.74
N SER A 401 -32.01 15.64 -12.39
CA SER A 401 -32.10 14.18 -12.58
C SER A 401 -30.92 13.45 -11.95
N TYR A 402 -30.05 14.17 -11.24
CA TYR A 402 -28.88 13.60 -10.58
C TYR A 402 -29.32 12.78 -9.36
N ASP A 403 -28.87 11.53 -9.29
CA ASP A 403 -29.06 10.66 -8.13
C ASP A 403 -27.69 10.36 -7.50
N PRO A 404 -27.41 10.86 -6.27
CA PRO A 404 -26.12 10.69 -5.60
C PRO A 404 -25.80 9.24 -5.23
N ARG A 405 -26.76 8.31 -5.38
CA ARG A 405 -26.59 6.90 -5.05
C ARG A 405 -25.96 6.11 -6.18
N VAL A 406 -25.98 6.61 -7.42
CA VAL A 406 -25.44 5.90 -8.59
C VAL A 406 -23.92 5.83 -8.51
N TRP A 407 -23.37 4.61 -8.51
CA TRP A 407 -21.94 4.33 -8.37
C TRP A 407 -21.16 4.47 -9.69
N GLY A 408 -19.88 4.78 -9.58
CA GLY A 408 -18.94 4.78 -10.71
C GLY A 408 -19.03 6.01 -11.62
N TYR A 409 -18.66 5.85 -12.89
CA TYR A 409 -18.43 6.91 -13.87
C TYR A 409 -17.34 7.91 -13.47
N ASP A 410 -17.68 8.84 -12.59
CA ASP A 410 -16.82 9.92 -12.09
C ASP A 410 -16.15 9.56 -10.77
N TYR A 411 -16.75 8.64 -10.03
CA TYR A 411 -16.35 8.23 -8.68
C TYR A 411 -15.58 6.91 -8.72
N THR A 412 -14.42 6.86 -8.08
CA THR A 412 -13.67 5.62 -7.84
C THR A 412 -14.27 4.89 -6.64
N GLU A 413 -14.73 3.66 -6.85
CA GLU A 413 -15.26 2.74 -5.83
C GLU A 413 -16.39 3.33 -4.96
N THR A 414 -17.12 4.33 -5.47
CA THR A 414 -18.19 4.97 -4.67
C THR A 414 -19.20 5.70 -5.57
N ASN A 415 -19.99 6.59 -4.97
CA ASN A 415 -21.01 7.42 -5.59
C ASN A 415 -20.89 8.88 -5.09
N GLY A 416 -21.90 9.70 -5.38
CA GLY A 416 -21.94 11.11 -4.97
C GLY A 416 -21.81 11.32 -3.46
N TRP A 417 -22.31 10.38 -2.65
CA TRP A 417 -22.18 10.45 -1.19
C TRP A 417 -20.76 10.23 -0.69
N GLY A 418 -20.00 9.33 -1.33
CA GLY A 418 -18.61 9.05 -0.95
C GLY A 418 -17.69 10.27 -1.09
N TYR A 419 -17.95 11.12 -2.09
CA TYR A 419 -17.18 12.35 -2.33
C TYR A 419 -17.83 13.63 -1.78
N ALA A 420 -19.01 13.56 -1.17
CA ALA A 420 -19.73 14.73 -0.65
C ALA A 420 -18.92 15.57 0.33
N PHE A 421 -17.96 14.95 1.04
CA PHE A 421 -17.15 15.61 2.07
C PHE A 421 -15.66 15.66 1.72
N THR A 422 -15.30 15.52 0.44
CA THR A 422 -13.91 15.47 -0.02
C THR A 422 -13.37 16.87 -0.33
N ALA A 423 -12.95 17.56 0.73
CA ALA A 423 -12.03 18.71 0.68
C ALA A 423 -11.41 18.93 2.07
N PRO A 424 -10.75 17.93 2.69
CA PRO A 424 -10.25 18.02 4.07
C PRO A 424 -9.23 19.15 4.25
N GLN A 425 -8.55 19.56 3.18
CA GLN A 425 -7.63 20.71 3.17
C GLN A 425 -8.33 22.06 3.39
N ASP A 426 -9.64 22.16 3.14
CA ASP A 426 -10.42 23.39 3.24
C ASP A 426 -11.85 23.13 3.77
N SER A 427 -11.93 22.60 4.99
CA SER A 427 -13.21 22.26 5.63
C SER A 427 -14.14 23.46 5.81
N ARG A 428 -13.61 24.69 5.85
CA ARG A 428 -14.42 25.93 5.90
C ARG A 428 -15.03 26.25 4.54
N GLY A 429 -14.26 26.16 3.46
CA GLY A 429 -14.78 26.34 2.11
C GLY A 429 -15.83 25.29 1.76
N LEU A 430 -15.60 24.02 2.15
CA LEU A 430 -16.60 22.96 2.03
C LEU A 430 -17.87 23.25 2.82
N ALA A 431 -17.76 23.73 4.06
CA ALA A 431 -18.93 24.15 4.82
C ALA A 431 -19.71 25.27 4.10
N ASN A 432 -19.03 26.23 3.50
CA ASN A 432 -19.68 27.31 2.75
C ASN A 432 -20.45 26.80 1.52
N LEU A 433 -19.97 25.76 0.83
CA LEU A 433 -20.71 25.12 -0.27
C LEU A 433 -22.07 24.57 0.19
N TYR A 434 -22.15 24.13 1.45
CA TYR A 434 -23.38 23.64 2.08
C TYR A 434 -24.17 24.73 2.81
N GLY A 435 -23.84 26.01 2.69
CA GLY A 435 -24.55 27.10 3.39
C GLY A 435 -24.01 27.39 4.80
N GLY A 436 -22.77 27.02 5.07
CA GLY A 436 -22.07 27.24 6.32
C GLY A 436 -22.06 26.01 7.23
N ARG A 437 -21.61 26.20 8.48
CA ARG A 437 -21.43 25.10 9.45
C ARG A 437 -22.72 24.30 9.70
N SER A 438 -23.86 24.98 9.83
CA SER A 438 -25.15 24.32 10.06
C SER A 438 -25.55 23.45 8.88
N GLY A 439 -25.41 23.93 7.65
CA GLY A 439 -25.75 23.15 6.46
C GLY A 439 -24.80 21.98 6.22
N LEU A 440 -23.51 22.10 6.57
CA LEU A 440 -22.60 20.94 6.60
C LEU A 440 -23.06 19.90 7.63
N ALA A 441 -23.47 20.31 8.82
CA ALA A 441 -24.00 19.38 9.83
C ALA A 441 -25.27 18.68 9.35
N GLU A 442 -26.19 19.41 8.71
CA GLU A 442 -27.42 18.85 8.13
C GLU A 442 -27.11 17.84 7.02
N LYS A 443 -26.13 18.14 6.15
CA LYS A 443 -25.71 17.20 5.09
C LYS A 443 -25.07 15.94 5.66
N LEU A 444 -24.29 16.05 6.72
CA LEU A 444 -23.75 14.90 7.45
C LEU A 444 -24.87 14.08 8.10
N ASP A 445 -25.87 14.73 8.72
CA ASP A 445 -27.03 14.03 9.27
C ASP A 445 -27.80 13.28 8.17
N GLU A 446 -27.99 13.89 7.00
CA GLU A 446 -28.61 13.26 5.82
C GLU A 446 -27.81 12.04 5.34
N TYR A 447 -26.47 12.15 5.30
CA TYR A 447 -25.57 11.05 4.93
C TYR A 447 -25.70 9.84 5.85
N PHE A 448 -25.75 10.04 7.18
CA PHE A 448 -25.94 8.94 8.14
C PHE A 448 -27.39 8.41 8.17
N ALA A 449 -28.37 9.21 7.74
CA ALA A 449 -29.78 8.81 7.70
C ALA A 449 -30.17 8.09 6.41
N THR A 450 -29.49 8.36 5.29
CA THR A 450 -29.80 7.78 3.98
C THR A 450 -29.23 6.37 3.87
N PRO A 451 -30.04 5.31 3.71
CA PRO A 451 -29.51 3.94 3.66
C PRO A 451 -28.76 3.62 2.36
N GLU A 452 -27.55 3.06 2.45
CA GLU A 452 -26.98 2.27 1.36
C GLU A 452 -27.71 0.91 1.29
N THR A 453 -28.13 0.53 0.09
CA THR A 453 -29.01 -0.63 -0.15
C THR A 453 -28.33 -1.75 -0.93
N ALA A 454 -27.18 -1.47 -1.55
CA ALA A 454 -26.55 -2.34 -2.54
C ALA A 454 -27.53 -2.78 -3.65
N SER A 455 -28.46 -1.90 -4.03
CA SER A 455 -29.47 -2.20 -5.05
C SER A 455 -28.82 -2.27 -6.45
N PRO A 456 -29.18 -3.27 -7.28
CA PRO A 456 -28.82 -3.31 -8.70
C PRO A 456 -29.18 -2.04 -9.47
N ASP A 457 -30.18 -1.27 -9.02
CA ASP A 457 -30.61 -0.02 -9.66
C ASP A 457 -29.53 1.09 -9.60
N PHE A 458 -28.58 0.99 -8.67
CA PHE A 458 -27.57 2.03 -8.42
C PHE A 458 -26.15 1.62 -8.82
N VAL A 459 -25.96 0.49 -9.51
CA VAL A 459 -24.62 -0.02 -9.88
C VAL A 459 -23.87 0.86 -10.88
N GLY A 460 -24.60 1.75 -11.57
CA GLY A 460 -24.06 2.70 -12.53
C GLY A 460 -23.10 2.05 -13.53
N SER A 461 -21.83 2.47 -13.54
CA SER A 461 -20.86 1.98 -14.53
C SER A 461 -20.26 0.60 -14.22
N TYR A 462 -20.52 0.00 -13.05
CA TYR A 462 -19.90 -1.27 -12.65
C TYR A 462 -20.57 -2.50 -13.29
N GLY A 463 -21.77 -2.37 -13.85
CA GLY A 463 -22.49 -3.47 -14.51
C GLY A 463 -23.03 -4.56 -13.58
N GLY A 464 -22.79 -4.46 -12.28
CA GLY A 464 -23.27 -5.36 -11.24
C GLY A 464 -22.95 -4.83 -9.84
N VAL A 465 -23.54 -5.46 -8.83
CA VAL A 465 -23.27 -5.12 -7.43
C VAL A 465 -21.88 -5.61 -7.06
N ILE A 466 -20.97 -4.68 -6.72
CA ILE A 466 -19.61 -4.97 -6.25
C ILE A 466 -19.60 -5.17 -4.73
N HIS A 467 -18.49 -5.69 -4.20
CA HIS A 467 -18.42 -6.03 -2.78
C HIS A 467 -18.48 -4.78 -1.90
N GLU A 468 -17.90 -3.66 -2.32
CA GLU A 468 -17.88 -2.38 -1.60
C GLU A 468 -19.30 -1.86 -1.34
N MET A 469 -20.22 -2.03 -2.30
CA MET A 469 -21.64 -1.69 -2.11
C MET A 469 -22.28 -2.55 -1.02
N THR A 470 -22.01 -3.85 -1.06
CA THR A 470 -22.58 -4.83 -0.12
C THR A 470 -22.03 -4.60 1.29
N GLU A 471 -20.73 -4.36 1.40
CA GLU A 471 -20.05 -4.07 2.66
C GLU A 471 -20.52 -2.75 3.25
N ALA A 472 -20.66 -1.68 2.44
CA ALA A 472 -21.17 -0.39 2.90
C ALA A 472 -22.60 -0.49 3.45
N ARG A 473 -23.49 -1.23 2.77
CA ARG A 473 -24.82 -1.58 3.28
C ARG A 473 -24.73 -2.28 4.64
N ASP A 474 -23.81 -3.23 4.77
CA ASP A 474 -23.68 -4.06 5.97
C ASP A 474 -23.04 -3.33 7.17
N VAL A 475 -22.40 -2.16 6.95
CA VAL A 475 -22.03 -1.24 8.03
C VAL A 475 -23.28 -0.71 8.75
N ARG A 476 -24.43 -0.59 8.09
CA ARG A 476 -25.72 -0.14 8.66
C ARG A 476 -25.63 1.23 9.37
N MET A 477 -24.89 2.16 8.79
CA MET A 477 -24.74 3.55 9.27
C MET A 477 -25.09 4.56 8.16
N GLY A 478 -26.16 4.29 7.41
CA GLY A 478 -26.55 5.10 6.26
C GLY A 478 -25.61 4.90 5.06
N MET A 479 -25.16 6.01 4.46
CA MET A 479 -24.18 6.01 3.37
C MET A 479 -22.73 5.90 3.90
N TYR A 480 -22.54 5.79 5.21
CA TYR A 480 -21.24 5.56 5.82
C TYR A 480 -20.73 4.14 5.61
N GLY A 481 -20.06 3.91 4.49
CA GLY A 481 -19.33 2.68 4.18
C GLY A 481 -17.91 2.70 4.75
N HIS A 482 -17.75 2.43 6.06
CA HIS A 482 -16.42 2.34 6.71
C HIS A 482 -15.45 1.36 6.01
N SER A 483 -15.98 0.38 5.28
CA SER A 483 -15.22 -0.57 4.46
C SER A 483 -14.40 0.10 3.35
N ASN A 484 -14.70 1.35 2.99
CA ASN A 484 -14.01 2.08 1.91
C ASN A 484 -13.34 3.38 2.41
N GLN A 485 -12.17 3.66 1.85
CA GLN A 485 -11.19 4.69 2.15
C GLN A 485 -11.78 6.10 2.10
N VAL A 486 -12.65 6.39 1.12
CA VAL A 486 -13.28 7.71 0.94
C VAL A 486 -14.15 8.12 2.12
N ALA A 487 -14.64 7.15 2.92
CA ALA A 487 -15.47 7.43 4.09
C ALA A 487 -14.65 7.74 5.37
N HIS A 488 -13.37 7.36 5.44
CA HIS A 488 -12.64 7.28 6.72
C HIS A 488 -12.57 8.61 7.48
N HIS A 489 -12.49 9.75 6.80
CA HIS A 489 -12.43 11.07 7.44
C HIS A 489 -13.80 11.68 7.75
N VAL A 490 -14.89 11.18 7.17
CA VAL A 490 -16.21 11.84 7.17
C VAL A 490 -16.75 12.09 8.58
N ASN A 491 -16.55 11.15 9.51
CA ASN A 491 -16.98 11.34 10.90
C ASN A 491 -16.38 12.59 11.55
N TYR A 492 -15.14 12.95 11.20
CA TYR A 492 -14.43 14.10 11.76
C TYR A 492 -14.88 15.43 11.14
N MET A 493 -15.66 15.42 10.05
CA MET A 493 -16.21 16.64 9.46
C MET A 493 -17.27 17.31 10.34
N TYR A 494 -17.84 16.59 11.32
CA TYR A 494 -18.64 17.21 12.36
C TYR A 494 -17.84 18.20 13.22
N ASP A 495 -16.52 18.02 13.38
CA ASP A 495 -15.67 18.98 14.09
C ASP A 495 -15.61 20.31 13.31
N ALA A 496 -15.51 20.24 11.98
CA ALA A 496 -15.57 21.41 11.10
C ALA A 496 -16.95 22.09 11.12
N ALA A 497 -18.00 21.30 11.26
CA ALA A 497 -19.38 21.77 11.43
C ALA A 497 -19.68 22.34 12.84
N GLY A 498 -18.73 22.25 13.79
CA GLY A 498 -18.90 22.73 15.15
C GLY A 498 -19.80 21.83 16.02
N GLN A 499 -19.92 20.54 15.68
CA GLN A 499 -20.70 19.55 16.41
C GLN A 499 -19.88 18.30 16.81
N PRO A 500 -18.73 18.47 17.51
CA PRO A 500 -17.79 17.37 17.79
C PRO A 500 -18.37 16.22 18.63
N TRP A 501 -19.45 16.46 19.38
CA TRP A 501 -20.15 15.39 20.11
C TRP A 501 -20.76 14.33 19.17
N LYS A 502 -21.08 14.69 17.92
CA LYS A 502 -21.51 13.74 16.89
C LYS A 502 -20.34 12.89 16.38
N THR A 503 -19.15 13.49 16.19
CA THR A 503 -17.90 12.75 15.94
C THR A 503 -17.68 11.70 17.03
N GLN A 504 -17.73 12.12 18.30
CA GLN A 504 -17.51 11.24 19.45
C GLN A 504 -18.48 10.05 19.46
N ARG A 505 -19.78 10.31 19.26
CA ARG A 505 -20.80 9.25 19.19
C ARG A 505 -20.52 8.28 18.04
N ASN A 506 -20.32 8.80 16.83
CA ASN A 506 -20.22 7.96 15.65
C ASN A 506 -18.91 7.16 15.61
N VAL A 507 -17.77 7.75 15.98
CA VAL A 507 -16.50 7.01 16.06
C VAL A 507 -16.57 5.88 17.08
N ARG A 508 -17.25 6.09 18.22
CA ARG A 508 -17.46 5.04 19.23
C ARG A 508 -18.36 3.93 18.74
N GLU A 509 -19.39 4.26 17.96
CA GLU A 509 -20.25 3.29 17.29
C GLU A 509 -19.46 2.45 16.28
N VAL A 510 -18.67 3.08 15.42
CA VAL A 510 -17.83 2.41 14.42
C VAL A 510 -16.85 1.44 15.07
N LEU A 511 -16.18 1.85 16.15
CA LEU A 511 -15.23 0.99 16.88
C LEU A 511 -15.88 -0.17 17.64
N SER A 512 -17.21 -0.15 17.82
CA SER A 512 -17.96 -1.21 18.52
C SER A 512 -18.52 -2.29 17.60
N ARG A 513 -18.44 -2.06 16.28
CA ARG A 513 -18.83 -3.00 15.22
C ARG A 513 -17.62 -3.81 14.80
#